data_AF-K1PKX8-F1
#
_entry.id   AF-K1PKX8-F1
#
_cell.length_a   1.000
_cell.length_b   1.000
_cell.length_c   1.000
_cell.angle_alpha   90.00
_cell.angle_beta   90.00
_cell.angle_gamma   90.00
#
_symmetry.space_group_name_H-M   'P 1'
#
loop_
_entity.id
_entity.type
_entity.pdbx_description
1 polymer ?
#
loop_
_entity_poly.entity_id
_entity_poly.type
_entity_poly.pdbx_seq_one_letter_code
_entity_poly.pdbx_strand_id
1 'polypeptide(L)'
;MPLTLPVKVSTTEMHTGGEPCRIVESGLPVLQGATLLDKINYMRNNLDEYRRLLMWEPRGHSDMFGMLLVTPDIESCDFACIFIHNEGCSTMCGHALIAFGRYAIEKGLVKTITSPETRVNIQCPCGPVTAYVTYDGKSTSAVRFQSVPCFVFKTGSDLHFCLE
;
A
#
# COMPACT_ATOMS: atom_id res chain seq x y z
N MET A 1 10.59 2.66 -19.16
CA MET A 1 12.07 2.76 -19.21
C MET A 1 12.61 1.41 -18.78
N PRO A 2 13.54 0.79 -19.53
CA PRO A 2 14.01 -0.56 -19.19
C PRO A 2 14.78 -0.56 -17.87
N LEU A 3 14.62 -1.63 -17.09
CA LEU A 3 15.33 -1.86 -15.84
C LEU A 3 16.85 -1.77 -16.07
N THR A 4 17.52 -0.82 -15.41
CA THR A 4 18.98 -0.62 -15.58
C THR A 4 19.75 -1.24 -14.42
N LEU A 5 20.60 -2.22 -14.70
CA LEU A 5 21.35 -2.96 -13.68
C LEU A 5 22.69 -2.27 -13.34
N PRO A 6 23.18 -2.35 -12.09
CA PRO A 6 22.56 -3.04 -10.95
C PRO A 6 21.41 -2.23 -10.32
N VAL A 7 20.31 -2.92 -9.98
CA VAL A 7 19.19 -2.34 -9.23
C VAL A 7 19.31 -2.73 -7.76
N LYS A 8 19.19 -1.74 -6.87
CA LYS A 8 19.09 -1.94 -5.42
C LYS A 8 17.79 -1.31 -4.94
N VAL A 9 16.90 -2.14 -4.38
CA VAL A 9 15.63 -1.71 -3.77
C VAL A 9 15.68 -2.01 -2.28
N SER A 10 15.31 -1.05 -1.44
CA SER A 10 15.13 -1.24 0.01
C SER A 10 13.66 -1.54 0.29
N THR A 11 13.39 -2.59 1.05
CA THR A 11 12.04 -2.95 1.46
C THR A 11 11.97 -3.23 2.95
N THR A 12 10.82 -2.95 3.55
CA THR A 12 10.43 -3.44 4.86
C THR A 12 9.34 -4.49 4.67
N GLU A 13 9.53 -5.68 5.20
CA GLU A 13 8.55 -6.76 5.13
C GLU A 13 7.70 -6.76 6.40
N MET A 14 6.38 -6.80 6.24
CA MET A 14 5.41 -6.95 7.31
C MET A 14 4.38 -8.01 6.94
N HIS A 15 3.51 -8.39 7.87
CA HIS A 15 2.35 -9.20 7.57
C HIS A 15 1.15 -8.73 8.38
N THR A 16 -0.05 -9.02 7.90
CA THR A 16 -1.29 -8.78 8.64
C THR A 16 -2.21 -9.99 8.46
N GLY A 17 -2.52 -10.68 9.56
CA GLY A 17 -3.34 -11.90 9.48
C GLY A 17 -2.69 -13.05 8.71
N GLY A 18 -1.36 -13.01 8.53
CA GLY A 18 -0.60 -13.99 7.74
C GLY A 18 -0.33 -13.54 6.30
N GLU A 19 -1.10 -12.57 5.79
CA GLU A 19 -0.91 -12.01 4.46
C GLU A 19 0.34 -11.12 4.41
N PRO A 20 1.29 -11.36 3.48
CA PRO A 20 2.54 -10.60 3.40
C PRO A 20 2.31 -9.18 2.88
N CYS A 21 3.12 -8.24 3.34
CA CYS A 21 3.11 -6.85 2.87
C CYS A 21 4.54 -6.33 2.75
N ARG A 22 5.03 -6.23 1.51
CA ARG A 22 6.33 -5.66 1.15
C ARG A 22 6.23 -4.15 0.92
N ILE A 23 6.76 -3.36 1.84
CA ILE A 23 6.78 -1.91 1.75
C ILE A 23 8.07 -1.47 1.07
N VAL A 24 7.97 -0.86 -0.11
CA VAL A 24 9.12 -0.36 -0.86
C VAL A 24 9.51 1.03 -0.36
N GLU A 25 10.72 1.15 0.19
CA GLU A 25 11.22 2.38 0.81
C GLU A 25 12.02 3.23 -0.17
N SER A 26 12.82 2.60 -1.05
CA SER A 26 13.67 3.29 -2.02
C SER A 26 14.16 2.36 -3.13
N GLY A 27 14.68 2.93 -4.22
CA GLY A 27 15.29 2.17 -5.33
C GLY A 27 14.43 2.05 -6.59
N LEU A 28 13.23 2.65 -6.59
CA LEU A 28 12.40 2.78 -7.78
C LEU A 28 12.65 4.11 -8.50
N PRO A 29 12.49 4.17 -9.84
CA PRO A 29 12.43 5.42 -10.57
C PRO A 29 11.31 6.32 -10.06
N VAL A 30 11.48 7.63 -10.22
CA VAL A 30 10.46 8.61 -9.86
C VAL A 30 9.20 8.39 -10.72
N LEU A 31 8.08 8.15 -10.07
CA LEU A 31 6.77 8.03 -10.71
C LEU A 31 6.32 9.39 -11.24
N GLN A 32 5.91 9.42 -12.51
CA GLN A 32 5.48 10.65 -13.18
C GLN A 32 3.97 10.83 -13.07
N GLY A 33 3.52 12.08 -13.01
CA GLY A 33 2.10 12.43 -12.96
C GLY A 33 1.74 13.38 -11.82
N ALA A 34 0.68 14.16 -12.02
CA ALA A 34 0.19 15.11 -11.03
C ALA A 34 -0.62 14.42 -9.93
N THR A 35 -1.44 13.44 -10.33
CA THR A 35 -2.34 12.70 -9.42
C THR A 35 -1.80 11.32 -9.06
N LEU A 36 -2.32 10.71 -8.00
CA LEU A 36 -2.03 9.32 -7.67
C LEU A 36 -2.41 8.37 -8.82
N LEU A 37 -3.52 8.63 -9.51
CA LEU A 37 -3.93 7.83 -10.68
C LEU A 37 -2.94 7.94 -11.84
N ASP A 38 -2.39 9.13 -12.10
CA ASP A 38 -1.35 9.30 -13.12
C ASP A 38 -0.09 8.48 -12.76
N LYS A 39 0.32 8.50 -11.48
CA LYS A 39 1.47 7.72 -10.99
C LYS A 39 1.21 6.21 -11.10
N ILE A 40 0.00 5.75 -10.84
CA ILE A 40 -0.40 4.33 -11.03
C ILE A 40 -0.35 3.96 -12.51
N ASN A 41 -0.88 4.79 -13.39
CA ASN A 41 -0.83 4.57 -14.83
C ASN A 41 0.62 4.57 -15.33
N TYR A 42 1.46 5.46 -14.81
CA TYR A 42 2.88 5.48 -15.12
C TYR A 42 3.58 4.19 -14.66
N MET A 43 3.32 3.72 -13.44
CA MET A 43 3.84 2.45 -12.92
C MET A 43 3.45 1.28 -13.84
N ARG A 44 2.17 1.15 -14.18
CA ARG A 44 1.65 0.09 -15.07
C ARG A 44 2.27 0.10 -16.45
N ASN A 45 2.36 1.29 -17.06
CA ASN A 45 2.78 1.41 -18.46
C ASN A 45 4.30 1.43 -18.64
N ASN A 46 5.07 1.79 -17.61
CA ASN A 46 6.51 2.09 -17.78
C ASN A 46 7.45 1.33 -16.85
N LEU A 47 6.94 0.82 -15.71
CA LEU A 47 7.77 0.26 -14.63
C LEU A 47 7.30 -1.13 -14.16
N ASP A 48 6.50 -1.84 -14.96
CA ASP A 48 6.04 -3.19 -14.61
C ASP A 48 7.20 -4.17 -14.34
N GLU A 49 8.38 -3.95 -14.94
CA GLU A 49 9.57 -4.75 -14.66
C GLU A 49 10.00 -4.69 -13.18
N TYR A 50 9.84 -3.53 -12.54
CA TYR A 50 10.13 -3.39 -11.11
C TYR A 50 9.09 -4.12 -10.26
N ARG A 51 7.81 -4.09 -10.67
CA ARG A 51 6.77 -4.89 -10.01
C ARG A 51 7.12 -6.38 -10.10
N ARG A 52 7.43 -6.88 -11.30
CA ARG A 52 7.83 -8.28 -11.51
C ARG A 52 9.05 -8.65 -10.68
N LEU A 53 10.08 -7.80 -10.64
CA LEU A 53 11.26 -7.98 -9.80
C LEU A 53 10.92 -8.15 -8.31
N LEU A 54 9.93 -7.39 -7.82
CA LEU A 54 9.54 -7.38 -6.41
C LEU A 54 8.54 -8.46 -6.03
N MET A 55 7.63 -8.81 -6.93
CA MET A 55 6.48 -9.70 -6.63
C MET A 55 6.73 -11.14 -7.07
N TRP A 56 7.42 -11.36 -8.18
CA TRP A 56 7.60 -12.71 -8.72
C TRP A 56 8.80 -13.43 -8.10
N GLU A 57 8.77 -14.76 -8.22
CA GLU A 57 9.92 -15.60 -7.91
C GLU A 57 11.16 -15.15 -8.73
N PRO A 58 12.37 -15.23 -8.15
CA PRO A 58 12.71 -15.87 -6.88
C PRO A 58 12.66 -14.94 -5.65
N ARG A 59 12.22 -13.68 -5.80
CA ARG A 59 12.28 -12.67 -4.72
C ARG A 59 10.95 -12.50 -3.97
N GLY A 60 9.85 -12.76 -4.65
CA GLY A 60 8.52 -12.91 -4.07
C GLY A 60 8.00 -14.34 -4.29
N HIS A 61 6.68 -14.46 -4.39
CA HIS A 61 5.94 -15.70 -4.64
C HIS A 61 4.54 -15.33 -5.18
N SER A 62 3.72 -16.33 -5.53
CA SER A 62 2.36 -16.15 -6.07
C SER A 62 1.49 -15.17 -5.28
N ASP A 63 1.59 -15.23 -3.96
CA ASP A 63 0.77 -14.47 -3.00
C ASP A 63 1.51 -13.23 -2.45
N MET A 64 2.61 -12.80 -3.08
CA MET A 64 3.32 -11.62 -2.61
C MET A 64 2.51 -10.35 -2.91
N PHE A 65 2.33 -9.55 -1.86
CA PHE A 65 1.69 -8.24 -1.96
C PHE A 65 2.67 -7.15 -1.54
N GLY A 66 2.67 -6.04 -2.26
CA GLY A 66 3.57 -4.93 -2.03
C GLY A 66 2.90 -3.57 -2.10
N MET A 67 3.63 -2.59 -1.61
CA MET A 67 3.18 -1.22 -1.56
C MET A 67 4.32 -0.24 -1.83
N LEU A 68 4.03 0.78 -2.63
CA LEU A 68 4.95 1.86 -2.96
C LEU A 68 4.52 3.12 -2.22
N LEU A 69 5.46 3.77 -1.55
CA LEU A 69 5.25 5.08 -0.94
C LEU A 69 5.39 6.19 -1.98
N VAL A 70 4.40 7.06 -2.06
CA VAL A 70 4.42 8.21 -2.96
C VAL A 70 3.89 9.46 -2.26
N THR A 71 4.32 10.63 -2.75
CA THR A 71 3.79 11.90 -2.29
C THR A 71 2.29 11.99 -2.65
N PRO A 72 1.42 12.34 -1.70
CA PRO A 72 0.00 12.50 -1.96
C PRO A 72 -0.27 13.76 -2.78
N ASP A 73 -1.32 13.71 -3.59
CA ASP A 73 -1.92 14.87 -4.28
C ASP A 73 -3.15 15.41 -3.52
N ILE A 74 -3.53 14.77 -2.41
CA ILE A 74 -4.55 15.26 -1.47
C ILE A 74 -3.86 15.81 -0.21
N GLU A 75 -3.99 17.12 0.04
CA GLU A 75 -3.29 17.83 1.13
C GLU A 75 -3.58 17.27 2.54
N SER A 76 -4.80 16.77 2.76
CA SER A 76 -5.22 16.20 4.04
C SER A 76 -4.63 14.82 4.35
N CYS A 77 -3.99 14.17 3.37
CA CYS A 77 -3.32 12.89 3.58
C CYS A 77 -1.88 13.10 4.03
N ASP A 78 -1.42 12.24 4.94
CA ASP A 78 -0.03 12.22 5.42
C ASP A 78 0.90 11.68 4.33
N PHE A 79 0.44 10.68 3.59
CA PHE A 79 1.13 10.09 2.44
C PHE A 79 0.13 9.42 1.48
N ALA A 80 0.61 9.01 0.32
CA ALA A 80 -0.13 8.18 -0.63
C ALA A 80 0.55 6.84 -0.86
N CYS A 81 -0.23 5.86 -1.29
CA CYS A 81 0.29 4.54 -1.61
C CYS A 81 -0.20 4.01 -2.95
N ILE A 82 0.64 3.19 -3.58
CA ILE A 82 0.29 2.36 -4.73
C ILE A 82 0.47 0.91 -4.33
N PHE A 83 -0.61 0.13 -4.42
CA PHE A 83 -0.57 -1.30 -4.17
C PHE A 83 -0.09 -2.04 -5.42
N ILE A 84 0.78 -3.02 -5.22
CA ILE A 84 1.28 -3.92 -6.27
C ILE A 84 1.13 -5.38 -5.85
N HIS A 85 0.80 -6.25 -6.80
CA HIS A 85 0.69 -7.70 -6.60
C HIS A 85 1.16 -8.46 -7.85
N ASN A 86 0.97 -9.78 -7.85
CA ASN A 86 1.36 -10.71 -8.91
C ASN A 86 0.89 -10.31 -10.34
N GLU A 87 -0.28 -9.70 -10.47
CA GLU A 87 -0.94 -9.37 -11.74
C GLU A 87 -0.91 -7.87 -12.10
N GLY A 88 -0.55 -6.98 -11.18
CA GLY A 88 -0.52 -5.55 -11.47
C GLY A 88 -0.63 -4.65 -10.25
N CYS A 89 -1.33 -3.53 -10.42
CA CYS A 89 -1.62 -2.59 -9.33
C CYS A 89 -3.08 -2.71 -8.89
N SER A 90 -3.31 -2.86 -7.59
CA SER A 90 -4.65 -2.96 -6.98
C SER A 90 -5.19 -1.59 -6.56
N THR A 91 -6.51 -1.50 -6.36
CA THR A 91 -7.20 -0.26 -5.99
C THR A 91 -7.36 -0.05 -4.49
N MET A 92 -7.51 -1.13 -3.71
CA MET A 92 -7.66 -1.10 -2.26
C MET A 92 -7.21 -2.41 -1.65
N CYS A 93 -6.59 -2.36 -0.47
CA CYS A 93 -6.20 -3.55 0.28
C CYS A 93 -6.20 -3.31 1.79
N GLY A 94 -7.12 -3.95 2.52
CA GLY A 94 -7.30 -3.72 3.96
C GLY A 94 -6.15 -4.22 4.83
N HIS A 95 -5.56 -5.38 4.50
CA HIS A 95 -4.42 -5.92 5.26
C HIS A 95 -3.21 -4.99 5.15
N ALA A 96 -2.96 -4.46 3.94
CA ALA A 96 -1.84 -3.57 3.69
C ALA A 96 -2.00 -2.26 4.47
N LEU A 97 -3.21 -1.72 4.56
CA LEU A 97 -3.51 -0.53 5.36
C LEU A 97 -3.22 -0.72 6.85
N ILE A 98 -3.51 -1.90 7.40
CA ILE A 98 -3.20 -2.22 8.80
C ILE A 98 -1.69 -2.23 9.04
N ALA A 99 -0.94 -2.98 8.23
CA ALA A 99 0.52 -2.99 8.30
C ALA A 99 1.07 -1.57 8.13
N PHE A 100 0.52 -0.81 7.20
CA PHE A 100 1.02 0.49 6.85
C PHE A 100 0.74 1.57 7.89
N GLY A 101 -0.40 1.52 8.58
CA GLY A 101 -0.67 2.42 9.69
C GLY A 101 0.42 2.32 10.76
N ARG A 102 0.85 1.10 11.10
CA ARG A 102 1.94 0.86 12.07
C ARG A 102 3.28 1.37 11.53
N TYR A 103 3.61 0.97 10.30
CA TYR A 103 4.84 1.39 9.63
C TYR A 103 4.98 2.91 9.56
N ALA A 104 3.90 3.62 9.23
CA ALA A 104 3.91 5.08 9.09
C ALA A 104 4.31 5.77 10.40
N ILE A 105 3.85 5.28 11.55
CA ILE A 105 4.24 5.83 12.85
C ILE A 105 5.70 5.48 13.16
N GLU A 106 6.09 4.22 12.97
CA GLU A 106 7.45 3.73 13.27
C GLU A 106 8.53 4.43 12.44
N LYS A 107 8.19 4.86 11.22
CA LYS A 107 9.09 5.57 10.31
C LYS A 107 8.92 7.09 10.34
N GLY A 108 8.06 7.62 11.22
CA GLY A 108 7.84 9.05 11.35
C GLY A 108 7.23 9.71 10.11
N LEU A 109 6.39 8.99 9.36
CA LEU A 109 5.71 9.48 8.17
C LEU A 109 4.42 10.27 8.47
N VAL A 110 3.97 10.23 9.73
CA VAL A 110 2.74 10.89 10.17
C VAL A 110 3.08 12.27 10.73
N LYS A 111 2.32 13.31 10.34
CA LYS A 111 2.56 14.69 10.77
C LYS A 111 2.42 14.88 12.29
N THR A 112 1.46 14.18 12.89
CA THR A 112 1.13 14.30 14.32
C THR A 112 0.95 12.91 14.93
N ILE A 113 1.75 12.57 15.93
CA ILE A 113 1.67 11.31 16.67
C ILE A 113 1.03 11.59 18.03
N THR A 114 -0.02 10.84 18.38
CA THR A 114 -0.78 10.98 19.63
C THR A 114 -0.97 9.64 20.35
N SER A 115 -1.10 9.69 21.67
CA SER A 115 -1.41 8.53 22.52
C SER A 115 -2.75 8.77 23.22
N PRO A 116 -3.62 7.75 23.41
CA PRO A 116 -3.40 6.31 23.18
C PRO A 116 -3.60 5.83 21.74
N GLU A 117 -4.00 6.73 20.82
CA GLU A 117 -4.28 6.39 19.44
C GLU A 117 -3.80 7.51 18.51
N THR A 118 -3.14 7.14 17.42
CA THR A 118 -2.68 8.06 16.37
C THR A 118 -3.55 7.87 15.13
N ARG A 119 -4.02 8.99 14.58
CA ARG A 119 -4.73 9.03 13.30
C ARG A 119 -3.72 9.13 12.16
N VAL A 120 -3.90 8.30 11.13
CA VAL A 120 -3.07 8.27 9.93
C VAL A 120 -3.98 8.39 8.71
N ASN A 121 -3.85 9.49 7.96
CA ASN A 121 -4.64 9.74 6.76
C ASN A 121 -3.86 9.27 5.52
N ILE A 122 -4.42 8.33 4.77
CA ILE A 122 -3.74 7.62 3.69
C ILE A 122 -4.49 7.85 2.39
N GLN A 123 -3.82 8.40 1.38
CA GLN A 123 -4.41 8.44 0.05
C GLN A 123 -4.19 7.11 -0.66
N CYS A 124 -5.28 6.36 -0.87
CA CYS A 124 -5.29 5.12 -1.64
C CYS A 124 -5.81 5.37 -3.05
N PRO A 125 -5.61 4.44 -4.00
CA PRO A 125 -6.21 4.54 -5.34
C PRO A 125 -7.74 4.64 -5.32
N CYS A 126 -8.39 4.04 -4.32
CA CYS A 126 -9.85 4.13 -4.12
C CYS A 126 -10.32 5.46 -3.48
N GLY A 127 -9.41 6.31 -3.02
CA GLY A 127 -9.70 7.53 -2.27
C GLY A 127 -8.99 7.59 -0.91
N PRO A 128 -9.21 8.68 -0.14
CA PRO A 128 -8.63 8.83 1.19
C PRO A 128 -9.25 7.83 2.18
N VAL A 129 -8.38 7.17 2.94
CA VAL A 129 -8.70 6.22 4.01
C VAL A 129 -8.06 6.70 5.30
N THR A 130 -8.75 6.54 6.43
CA THR A 130 -8.17 6.88 7.74
C THR A 130 -7.90 5.61 8.54
N ALA A 131 -6.64 5.38 8.89
CA ALA A 131 -6.26 4.38 9.88
C ALA A 131 -6.11 5.03 11.27
N TYR A 132 -6.42 4.25 12.29
CA TYR A 132 -6.29 4.59 13.69
C TYR A 132 -5.44 3.51 14.34
N VAL A 133 -4.28 3.90 14.84
CA VAL A 133 -3.26 2.98 15.33
C VAL A 133 -3.08 3.22 16.83
N THR A 134 -3.26 2.18 17.63
CA THR A 134 -2.98 2.25 19.06
C THR A 134 -1.48 2.45 19.27
N TYR A 135 -1.13 3.46 20.06
CA TYR A 135 0.25 3.89 20.32
C TYR A 135 0.43 4.31 21.77
N ASP A 136 1.39 3.69 22.46
CA ASP A 136 1.69 3.89 23.89
C ASP A 136 2.87 4.86 24.15
N GLY A 137 3.37 5.52 23.10
CA GLY A 137 4.57 6.37 23.16
C GLY A 137 5.88 5.63 22.87
N LYS A 138 5.85 4.31 22.72
CA LYS A 138 7.02 3.47 22.41
C LYS A 138 6.78 2.51 21.25
N SER A 139 5.58 1.94 21.15
CA SER A 139 5.25 0.88 20.20
C SER A 139 3.84 1.00 19.66
N THR A 140 3.65 0.50 18.44
CA THR A 140 2.34 0.39 17.80
C THR A 140 1.73 -0.99 18.07
N SER A 141 0.40 -1.08 18.18
CA SER A 141 -0.29 -2.37 18.37
C SER A 141 -1.49 -2.54 17.44
N ALA A 142 -2.71 -2.42 17.96
CA ALA A 142 -3.93 -2.62 17.19
C ALA A 142 -4.12 -1.51 16.14
N VAL A 143 -4.69 -1.88 15.00
CA VAL A 143 -5.08 -0.92 13.96
C VAL A 143 -6.52 -1.20 13.56
N ARG A 144 -7.30 -0.13 13.48
CA ARG A 144 -8.62 -0.10 12.84
C ARG A 144 -8.61 0.97 11.76
N PHE A 145 -9.45 0.86 10.74
CA PHE A 145 -9.53 1.89 9.71
C PHE A 145 -10.97 2.14 9.27
N GLN A 146 -11.21 3.36 8.81
CA GLN A 146 -12.43 3.75 8.14
C GLN A 146 -12.15 3.80 6.64
N SER A 147 -12.71 2.83 5.92
CA SER A 147 -12.62 2.74 4.46
C SER A 147 -13.47 3.82 3.78
N VAL A 148 -13.32 3.92 2.47
CA VAL A 148 -14.23 4.66 1.57
C VAL A 148 -15.65 4.09 1.65
N PRO A 149 -16.70 4.85 1.28
CA PRO A 149 -18.07 4.36 1.25
C PRO A 149 -18.20 3.08 0.41
N CYS A 150 -18.75 2.03 1.02
CA CYS A 150 -19.04 0.76 0.37
C CYS A 150 -20.54 0.65 0.13
N PHE A 151 -20.94 0.09 -1.02
CA PHE A 151 -22.34 -0.13 -1.36
C PHE A 151 -22.51 -1.49 -2.05
N VAL A 152 -23.73 -2.02 -2.00
CA VAL A 152 -24.07 -3.25 -2.72
C VAL A 152 -24.36 -2.91 -4.17
N PHE A 153 -23.56 -3.45 -5.08
CA PHE A 153 -23.78 -3.25 -6.52
C PHE A 153 -24.94 -4.10 -7.06
N LYS A 154 -25.05 -5.36 -6.61
CA LYS A 154 -26.10 -6.30 -7.03
C LYS A 154 -26.44 -7.28 -5.91
N THR A 155 -27.74 -7.53 -5.71
CA THR A 155 -28.27 -8.55 -4.80
C THR A 155 -28.79 -9.77 -5.58
N GLY A 156 -28.98 -10.90 -4.90
CA GLY A 156 -29.59 -12.10 -5.50
C GLY A 156 -28.79 -12.72 -6.64
N SER A 157 -27.46 -12.61 -6.59
CA SER A 157 -26.56 -13.30 -7.53
C SER A 157 -25.99 -14.55 -6.87
N ASP A 158 -25.99 -15.66 -7.59
CA ASP A 158 -25.29 -16.86 -7.16
C ASP A 158 -23.78 -16.63 -7.30
N LEU A 159 -23.09 -16.54 -6.17
CA LEU A 159 -21.64 -16.45 -6.10
C LEU A 159 -21.06 -17.85 -6.05
N HIS A 160 -20.47 -18.29 -7.16
CA HIS A 160 -19.65 -19.49 -7.18
C HIS A 160 -18.23 -19.14 -6.75
N PHE A 161 -17.92 -19.35 -5.48
CA PHE A 161 -16.55 -19.25 -4.99
C PHE A 161 -15.80 -20.53 -5.38
N CYS A 162 -14.98 -20.46 -6.43
CA CYS A 162 -13.91 -21.42 -6.61
C CYS A 162 -12.78 -21.00 -5.68
N LEU A 163 -12.68 -21.68 -4.54
CA LEU A 163 -11.47 -21.67 -3.75
C LEU A 163 -10.50 -22.63 -4.47
N GLU A 164 -9.49 -22.08 -5.14
CA GLU A 164 -8.32 -22.86 -5.55
C GLU A 164 -7.45 -23.18 -4.33
#